data_AF-A0A3M1Y803-F1
#
_entry.id   AF-A0A3M1Y803-F1
#
_cell.length_a   1.000
_cell.length_b   1.000
_cell.length_c   1.000
_cell.angle_alpha   90.00
_cell.angle_beta   90.00
_cell.angle_gamma   90.00
#
_symmetry.space_group_name_H-M   'P 1'
#
loop_
_entity.id
_entity.type
_entity.pdbx_description
1 polymer ?
#
loop_
_entity_poly.entity_id
_entity_poly.type
_entity_poly.pdbx_seq_one_letter_code
_entity_poly.pdbx_strand_id
1 'polypeptide(L)'
;MSYRKPINLTFLYIIPFTVILAILIAGLSLWTIHKHKEEQITELLTTSRAIAAYLITNMTYKDHAVILPFHTDTKIEFKISNLPESPGTLSPDSIYSILNQNNNKTFHYEEIISKEETGTPFLVTVDIPMSVSERIHNTRIKRDVFSFATIGLLSIIFIFFSFWRLSKKVSYNLNREIEEDRLRALIELAGATAHELRQPLTIIIGLTDLINDKLNKRESIEQEFRIIKDQCFRMDDIIKKMLSITSYKTIEYSDGVKIFDLHAQKDSQAVVRPWEYA
;
A
#
# COMPACT_ATOMS: atom_id res chain seq x y z
N MET A 1 10.15 14.31 -20.30
CA MET A 1 9.93 13.29 -19.25
C MET A 1 8.60 13.60 -18.58
N SER A 2 7.56 12.79 -18.83
CA SER A 2 6.17 13.10 -18.42
C SER A 2 6.03 13.02 -16.89
N TYR A 3 5.72 14.17 -16.27
CA TYR A 3 5.49 14.31 -14.83
C TYR A 3 4.20 13.58 -14.44
N ARG A 4 4.29 12.28 -14.18
CA ARG A 4 3.14 11.50 -13.71
C ARG A 4 2.77 12.00 -12.31
N LYS A 5 1.54 12.48 -12.15
CA LYS A 5 0.95 12.99 -10.90
C LYS A 5 1.40 12.10 -9.71
N PRO A 6 1.73 12.67 -8.53
CA PRO A 6 2.15 11.91 -7.35
C PRO A 6 1.11 10.84 -6.94
N ILE A 7 -0.16 11.07 -7.27
CA ILE A 7 -1.27 10.12 -7.13
C ILE A 7 -1.03 8.82 -7.92
N ASN A 8 -0.51 8.89 -9.16
CA ASN A 8 -0.26 7.68 -9.96
C ASN A 8 0.91 6.86 -9.42
N LEU A 9 1.93 7.51 -8.86
CA LEU A 9 3.03 6.82 -8.21
C LEU A 9 2.56 6.15 -6.91
N THR A 10 1.64 6.80 -6.20
CA THR A 10 0.97 6.27 -5.00
C THR A 10 0.23 4.97 -5.31
N PHE A 11 -0.60 4.97 -6.36
CA PHE A 11 -1.30 3.76 -6.79
C PHE A 11 -0.35 2.68 -7.29
N LEU A 12 0.74 3.05 -7.98
CA LEU A 12 1.70 2.09 -8.53
C LEU A 12 2.39 1.25 -7.44
N TYR A 13 2.67 1.82 -6.27
CA TYR A 13 3.36 1.11 -5.19
C TYR A 13 2.42 0.54 -4.11
N ILE A 14 1.28 1.19 -3.83
CA ILE A 14 0.35 0.72 -2.80
C ILE A 14 -0.40 -0.53 -3.27
N ILE A 15 -0.91 -0.53 -4.51
CA ILE A 15 -1.70 -1.64 -5.04
C ILE A 15 -0.96 -2.98 -4.95
N PRO A 16 0.26 -3.16 -5.50
CA PRO A 16 0.95 -4.44 -5.44
C PRO A 16 1.26 -4.86 -4.00
N PHE A 17 1.62 -3.91 -3.13
CA PHE A 17 1.88 -4.21 -1.72
C PHE A 17 0.62 -4.70 -1.02
N THR A 18 -0.52 -4.03 -1.22
CA THR A 18 -1.81 -4.45 -0.64
C THR A 18 -2.26 -5.81 -1.15
N VAL A 19 -1.99 -6.12 -2.42
CA VAL A 19 -2.30 -7.42 -3.02
C VAL A 19 -1.42 -8.51 -2.40
N ILE A 20 -0.12 -8.29 -2.27
CA ILE A 20 0.81 -9.24 -1.62
C ILE A 20 0.39 -9.50 -0.17
N LEU A 21 0.08 -8.44 0.59
CA LEU A 21 -0.37 -8.55 1.98
C LEU A 21 -1.68 -9.35 2.08
N ALA A 22 -2.64 -9.09 1.19
CA ALA A 22 -3.91 -9.82 1.17
C ALA A 22 -3.71 -11.31 0.85
N ILE A 23 -2.84 -11.64 -0.13
CA ILE A 23 -2.49 -13.03 -0.47
C ILE A 23 -1.84 -13.73 0.72
N LEU A 24 -0.93 -13.05 1.43
CA LEU A 24 -0.24 -13.60 2.59
C LEU A 24 -1.22 -13.89 3.75
N ILE A 25 -2.12 -12.96 4.06
CA ILE A 25 -3.15 -13.13 5.10
C ILE A 25 -4.10 -14.27 4.74
N ALA A 26 -4.53 -14.35 3.48
CA ALA A 26 -5.38 -15.42 2.98
C ALA A 26 -4.68 -16.78 3.08
N GLY A 27 -3.40 -16.85 2.68
CA GLY A 27 -2.57 -18.05 2.78
C GLY A 27 -2.40 -18.53 4.22
N LEU A 28 -2.07 -17.63 5.14
CA LEU A 28 -1.96 -17.94 6.57
C LEU A 28 -3.30 -18.44 7.14
N SER A 29 -4.40 -17.79 6.78
CA SER A 29 -5.73 -18.20 7.23
C SER A 29 -6.10 -19.60 6.73
N LEU A 30 -5.82 -19.90 5.46
CA LEU A 30 -6.08 -21.21 4.87
C LEU A 30 -5.22 -22.30 5.52
N TRP A 31 -3.93 -22.01 5.70
CA TRP A 31 -2.99 -22.91 6.37
C TRP A 31 -3.41 -23.20 7.79
N THR A 32 -3.81 -22.18 8.56
CA THR A 32 -4.33 -22.33 9.91
C THR A 32 -5.56 -23.22 9.94
N ILE A 33 -6.54 -23.02 9.04
CA ILE A 33 -7.73 -23.88 8.96
C ILE A 33 -7.36 -25.33 8.65
N HIS A 34 -6.44 -25.57 7.72
CA HIS A 34 -6.02 -26.91 7.35
C HIS A 34 -5.26 -27.60 8.48
N LYS A 35 -4.28 -26.93 9.09
CA LYS A 35 -3.51 -27.44 10.22
C LYS A 35 -4.42 -27.83 11.38
N HIS A 36 -5.39 -26.98 11.67
CA HIS A 36 -6.39 -27.22 12.68
C HIS A 36 -7.16 -28.53 12.36
N LYS A 37 -7.67 -28.72 11.15
CA LYS A 37 -8.36 -29.99 10.78
C LYS A 37 -7.50 -31.25 11.01
N GLU A 38 -6.21 -31.18 10.71
CA GLU A 38 -5.28 -32.30 10.96
C GLU A 38 -5.11 -32.59 12.47
N GLU A 39 -4.96 -31.53 13.28
CA GLU A 39 -4.93 -31.64 14.74
C GLU A 39 -6.22 -32.26 15.28
N GLN A 40 -7.38 -31.87 14.72
CA GLN A 40 -8.69 -32.39 15.10
C GLN A 40 -8.80 -33.91 14.91
N ILE A 41 -8.37 -34.41 13.74
CA ILE A 41 -8.41 -35.84 13.41
C ILE A 41 -7.43 -36.61 14.31
N THR A 42 -6.24 -36.05 14.54
CA THR A 42 -5.22 -36.68 15.39
C THR A 42 -5.68 -36.79 16.83
N GLU A 43 -6.30 -35.74 17.38
CA GLU A 43 -6.87 -35.73 18.73
C GLU A 43 -8.02 -36.76 18.86
N LEU A 44 -8.90 -36.85 17.88
CA LEU A 44 -9.96 -37.85 17.85
C LEU A 44 -9.40 -39.28 17.76
N LEU A 45 -8.38 -39.51 16.93
CA LEU A 45 -7.75 -40.82 16.77
C LEU A 45 -7.04 -41.26 18.05
N THR A 46 -6.26 -40.38 18.66
CA THR A 46 -5.56 -40.65 19.93
C THR A 46 -6.53 -40.90 21.08
N THR A 47 -7.60 -40.12 21.15
CA THR A 47 -8.66 -40.32 22.14
C THR A 47 -9.37 -41.66 21.93
N SER A 48 -9.72 -41.99 20.69
CA SER A 48 -10.38 -43.26 20.35
C SER A 48 -9.51 -44.47 20.70
N ARG A 49 -8.20 -44.41 20.38
CA ARG A 49 -7.20 -45.41 20.79
C ARG A 49 -7.10 -45.57 22.30
N ALA A 50 -7.03 -44.47 23.04
CA ALA A 50 -6.95 -44.50 24.50
C ALA A 50 -8.20 -45.14 25.11
N ILE A 51 -9.39 -44.83 24.58
CA ILE A 51 -10.63 -45.43 25.06
C ILE A 51 -10.69 -46.92 24.69
N ALA A 52 -10.31 -47.30 23.46
CA ALA A 52 -10.22 -48.70 23.07
C ALA A 52 -9.28 -49.49 24.00
N ALA A 53 -8.07 -49.00 24.26
CA ALA A 53 -7.11 -49.60 25.19
C ALA A 53 -7.66 -49.75 26.62
N TYR A 54 -8.36 -48.73 27.11
CA TYR A 54 -9.01 -48.76 28.41
C TYR A 54 -10.12 -49.83 28.48
N LEU A 55 -10.96 -49.91 27.46
CA LEU A 55 -12.03 -50.91 27.38
C LEU A 55 -11.47 -52.33 27.32
N ILE A 56 -10.40 -52.55 26.56
CA ILE A 56 -9.72 -53.85 26.46
C ILE A 56 -9.16 -54.28 27.82
N THR A 57 -8.63 -53.33 28.60
CA THR A 57 -8.02 -53.62 29.90
C THR A 57 -9.07 -53.93 30.97
N ASN A 58 -10.24 -53.28 30.91
CA ASN A 58 -11.25 -53.35 31.97
C ASN A 58 -12.48 -54.23 31.66
N MET A 59 -12.69 -54.67 30.42
CA MET A 59 -13.86 -55.48 30.06
C MET A 59 -13.50 -56.97 29.95
N THR A 60 -13.89 -57.73 30.96
CA THR A 60 -13.94 -59.21 30.96
C THR A 60 -15.19 -59.75 30.25
N TYR A 61 -16.07 -58.91 29.71
CA TYR A 61 -17.41 -59.31 29.25
C TYR A 61 -17.59 -59.14 27.74
N LYS A 62 -17.78 -60.26 27.05
CA LYS A 62 -18.21 -60.32 25.65
C LYS A 62 -19.68 -59.86 25.54
N ASP A 63 -20.00 -59.16 24.46
CA ASP A 63 -21.33 -59.00 23.86
C ASP A 63 -22.27 -57.84 24.23
N HIS A 64 -21.80 -56.76 24.88
CA HIS A 64 -22.65 -55.56 25.10
C HIS A 64 -22.03 -54.24 24.60
N ALA A 65 -22.85 -53.45 23.89
CA ALA A 65 -22.52 -52.06 23.54
C ALA A 65 -22.61 -51.20 24.80
N VAL A 66 -21.56 -50.43 25.08
CA VAL A 66 -21.50 -49.50 26.22
C VAL A 66 -21.71 -48.10 25.67
N ILE A 67 -22.69 -47.37 26.20
CA ILE A 67 -22.93 -45.97 25.84
C ILE A 67 -22.44 -45.11 27.01
N LEU A 68 -21.39 -44.32 26.80
CA LEU A 68 -20.93 -43.38 27.82
C LEU A 68 -21.55 -42.00 27.56
N PRO A 69 -22.27 -41.42 28.54
CA PRO A 69 -22.76 -40.06 28.42
C PRO A 69 -21.57 -39.09 28.48
N PHE A 70 -21.41 -38.25 27.46
CA PHE A 70 -20.38 -37.22 27.39
C PHE A 70 -21.04 -35.84 27.31
N HIS A 71 -21.30 -35.23 28.46
CA HIS A 71 -22.04 -33.97 28.58
C HIS A 71 -23.52 -34.11 28.11
N THR A 72 -24.41 -33.29 28.67
CA THR A 72 -25.90 -33.43 28.68
C THR A 72 -26.59 -33.94 27.41
N ASP A 73 -26.05 -33.68 26.22
CA ASP A 73 -26.69 -34.03 24.94
C ASP A 73 -25.82 -34.85 23.98
N THR A 74 -24.61 -35.29 24.39
CA THR A 74 -23.74 -36.10 23.52
C THR A 74 -23.54 -37.51 24.10
N LYS A 75 -23.75 -38.51 23.26
CA LYS A 75 -23.49 -39.92 23.57
C LYS A 75 -22.32 -40.39 22.74
N ILE A 76 -21.32 -40.99 23.39
CA ILE A 76 -20.25 -41.71 22.70
C ILE A 76 -20.62 -43.19 22.77
N GLU A 77 -20.69 -43.84 21.61
CA GLU A 77 -21.09 -45.24 21.49
C GLU A 77 -19.86 -46.13 21.29
N PHE A 78 -19.84 -47.25 22.01
CA PHE A 78 -18.76 -48.21 21.97
C PHE A 78 -19.33 -49.60 21.79
N LYS A 79 -18.76 -50.38 20.87
CA LYS A 79 -19.20 -51.75 20.62
C LYS A 79 -18.02 -52.69 20.47
N ILE A 80 -18.11 -53.84 21.14
CA ILE A 80 -17.21 -54.96 20.94
C ILE A 80 -18.03 -56.05 20.23
N SER A 81 -17.55 -56.53 19.10
CA SER A 81 -18.22 -57.56 18.32
C SER A 81 -17.24 -58.62 17.81
N ASN A 82 -17.73 -59.84 17.59
CA ASN A 82 -16.94 -60.88 16.91
C ASN A 82 -16.64 -60.42 15.48
N LEU A 83 -15.46 -60.78 14.96
CA LEU A 83 -15.05 -60.41 13.61
C LEU A 83 -16.09 -60.94 12.58
N PRO A 84 -16.66 -60.08 11.71
CA PRO A 84 -17.66 -60.52 10.74
C PRO A 84 -17.08 -61.53 9.74
N GLU A 85 -17.86 -62.56 9.37
CA GLU A 85 -17.43 -63.68 8.48
C GLU A 85 -17.10 -63.25 7.04
N SER A 86 -17.39 -62.01 6.66
CA SER A 86 -16.99 -61.39 5.39
C SER A 86 -16.49 -59.97 5.66
N PRO A 87 -15.17 -59.70 5.56
CA PRO A 87 -14.62 -58.37 5.75
C PRO A 87 -14.97 -57.53 4.51
N GLY A 88 -16.17 -56.97 4.48
CA GLY A 88 -16.54 -55.98 3.49
C GLY A 88 -15.65 -54.75 3.65
N THR A 89 -14.81 -54.46 2.66
CA THR A 89 -14.14 -53.15 2.45
C THR A 89 -13.30 -52.58 3.60
N LEU A 90 -12.89 -53.38 4.57
CA LEU A 90 -11.88 -52.96 5.55
C LEU A 90 -10.50 -53.08 4.91
N SER A 91 -9.99 -51.94 4.42
CA SER A 91 -8.58 -51.82 4.07
C SER A 91 -7.76 -52.01 5.36
N PRO A 92 -6.70 -52.85 5.37
CA PRO A 92 -5.84 -53.04 6.55
C PRO A 92 -5.23 -51.74 7.10
N ASP A 93 -5.27 -50.67 6.31
CA ASP A 93 -4.59 -49.40 6.57
C ASP A 93 -5.48 -48.29 7.17
N SER A 94 -6.82 -48.41 7.17
CA SER A 94 -7.71 -47.33 7.66
C SER A 94 -8.43 -47.71 8.95
N ILE A 95 -7.91 -47.24 10.08
CA ILE A 95 -8.41 -47.46 11.45
C ILE A 95 -9.61 -46.53 11.78
N TYR A 96 -9.99 -45.61 10.89
CA TYR A 96 -11.12 -44.70 11.12
C TYR A 96 -11.84 -44.27 9.83
N SER A 97 -13.09 -43.85 9.94
CA SER A 97 -13.91 -43.22 8.89
C SER A 97 -14.79 -42.11 9.47
N ILE A 98 -15.22 -41.16 8.63
CA ILE A 98 -16.16 -40.11 9.04
C ILE A 98 -17.52 -40.45 8.42
N LEU A 99 -18.48 -40.81 9.27
CA LEU A 99 -19.83 -41.16 8.87
C LEU A 99 -20.72 -39.92 8.95
N ASN A 100 -21.59 -39.73 7.95
CA ASN A 100 -22.57 -38.64 7.94
C ASN A 100 -23.97 -39.22 7.85
N GLN A 101 -24.75 -39.07 8.91
CA GLN A 101 -26.14 -39.52 8.97
C GLN A 101 -27.02 -38.39 9.52
N ASN A 102 -28.08 -38.02 8.79
CA ASN A 102 -29.03 -36.97 9.19
C ASN A 102 -28.37 -35.65 9.64
N ASN A 103 -27.33 -35.20 8.91
CA ASN A 103 -26.57 -33.98 9.20
C ASN A 103 -25.76 -34.01 10.52
N ASN A 104 -25.66 -35.19 11.14
CA ASN A 104 -24.78 -35.44 12.27
C ASN A 104 -23.57 -36.22 11.76
N LYS A 105 -22.37 -35.62 11.92
CA LYS A 105 -21.12 -36.28 11.55
C LYS A 105 -20.58 -37.02 12.75
N THR A 106 -20.17 -38.26 12.55
CA THR A 106 -19.60 -39.13 13.58
C THR A 106 -18.23 -39.60 13.12
N PHE A 107 -17.25 -39.48 14.00
CA PHE A 107 -15.94 -40.09 13.84
C PHE A 107 -16.04 -41.55 14.29
N HIS A 108 -15.91 -42.46 13.33
CA HIS A 108 -16.00 -43.89 13.52
C HIS A 108 -14.60 -44.48 13.52
N TYR A 109 -14.20 -45.11 14.61
CA TYR A 109 -12.90 -45.75 14.77
C TYR A 109 -13.09 -47.26 14.93
N GLU A 110 -12.26 -48.05 14.24
CA GLU A 110 -12.32 -49.51 14.26
C GLU A 110 -10.92 -50.11 14.45
N GLU A 111 -10.79 -51.06 15.39
CA GLU A 111 -9.55 -51.77 15.67
C GLU A 111 -9.78 -53.27 15.85
N ILE A 112 -9.04 -54.10 15.10
CA ILE A 112 -9.08 -55.56 15.18
C ILE A 112 -8.04 -56.04 16.18
N ILE A 113 -8.45 -56.87 17.14
CA ILE A 113 -7.56 -57.42 18.14
C ILE A 113 -7.52 -58.94 18.02
N SER A 114 -6.33 -59.46 17.75
CA SER A 114 -6.02 -60.89 17.77
C SER A 114 -5.17 -61.19 19.00
N LYS A 115 -5.79 -61.68 20.07
CA LYS A 115 -5.06 -62.10 21.28
C LYS A 115 -4.65 -63.56 21.11
N GLU A 116 -3.36 -63.87 21.25
CA GLU A 116 -2.80 -65.24 21.12
C GLU A 116 -3.44 -66.25 22.09
N GLU A 117 -4.10 -65.80 23.17
CA GLU A 117 -4.67 -66.67 24.21
C GLU A 117 -6.20 -66.85 24.18
N THR A 118 -6.96 -66.15 23.33
CA THR A 118 -8.44 -66.27 23.30
C THR A 118 -9.02 -66.84 22.01
N GLY A 119 -8.18 -67.22 21.04
CA GLY A 119 -8.53 -68.04 19.87
C GLY A 119 -9.41 -67.37 18.80
N THR A 120 -10.22 -66.36 19.13
CA THR A 120 -11.09 -65.65 18.17
C THR A 120 -10.77 -64.15 18.14
N PRO A 121 -10.48 -63.55 16.97
CA PRO A 121 -10.31 -62.11 16.84
C PRO A 121 -11.63 -61.38 17.11
N PHE A 122 -11.54 -60.19 17.71
CA PHE A 122 -12.69 -59.33 17.98
C PHE A 122 -12.45 -57.91 17.44
N LEU A 123 -13.53 -57.21 17.10
CA LEU A 123 -13.55 -55.85 16.57
C LEU A 123 -14.04 -54.89 17.65
N VAL A 124 -13.27 -53.83 17.91
CA VAL A 124 -13.64 -52.72 18.77
C VAL A 124 -14.01 -51.53 17.90
N THR A 125 -15.22 -50.99 18.08
CA THR A 125 -15.66 -49.77 17.41
C THR A 125 -15.91 -48.64 18.42
N VAL A 126 -15.47 -47.43 18.08
CA VAL A 126 -15.64 -46.21 18.88
C VAL A 126 -16.26 -45.11 18.01
N ASP A 127 -17.44 -44.64 18.39
CA ASP A 127 -18.20 -43.62 17.65
C ASP A 127 -18.30 -42.31 18.44
N ILE A 128 -17.57 -41.30 17.98
CA ILE A 128 -17.53 -39.96 18.60
C ILE A 128 -18.22 -38.94 17.70
N PRO A 129 -19.32 -38.29 18.14
CA PRO A 129 -19.94 -37.20 17.38
C PRO A 129 -18.96 -36.05 17.15
N MET A 130 -18.75 -35.66 15.89
CA MET A 130 -17.82 -34.58 15.52
C MET A 130 -18.23 -33.24 16.12
N SER A 131 -19.51 -33.05 16.48
CA SER A 131 -20.01 -31.82 17.11
C SER A 131 -19.29 -31.45 18.41
N VAL A 132 -18.72 -32.42 19.13
CA VAL A 132 -17.90 -32.20 20.33
C VAL A 132 -16.60 -31.50 19.96
N SER A 133 -15.89 -32.08 18.99
CA SER A 133 -14.59 -31.60 18.55
C SER A 133 -14.72 -30.30 17.73
N GLU A 134 -15.75 -30.19 16.88
CA GLU A 134 -16.02 -29.00 16.06
C GLU A 134 -16.23 -27.73 16.91
N ARG A 135 -16.88 -27.80 18.09
CA ARG A 135 -17.07 -26.62 18.96
C ARG A 135 -15.76 -26.07 19.51
N ILE A 136 -14.91 -26.95 20.04
CA ILE A 136 -13.59 -26.61 20.61
C ILE A 136 -12.70 -26.01 19.51
N HIS A 137 -12.77 -26.62 18.33
CA HIS A 137 -11.88 -26.31 17.25
C HIS A 137 -12.27 -25.05 16.47
N ASN A 138 -13.58 -24.83 16.26
CA ASN A 138 -14.10 -23.65 15.58
C ASN A 138 -13.81 -22.36 16.36
N THR A 139 -13.84 -22.39 17.70
CA THR A 139 -13.46 -21.22 18.51
C THR A 139 -11.99 -20.87 18.38
N ARG A 140 -11.11 -21.89 18.31
CA ARG A 140 -9.68 -21.73 18.11
C ARG A 140 -9.36 -21.16 16.72
N ILE A 141 -9.95 -21.73 15.66
CA ILE A 141 -9.85 -21.23 14.28
C ILE A 141 -10.32 -19.77 14.18
N LYS A 142 -11.52 -19.45 14.69
CA LYS A 142 -12.08 -18.09 14.62
C LYS A 142 -11.19 -17.05 15.28
N ARG A 143 -10.62 -17.37 16.45
CA ARG A 143 -9.72 -16.46 17.17
C ARG A 143 -8.43 -16.20 16.40
N ASP A 144 -7.81 -17.25 15.84
CA ASP A 144 -6.55 -17.13 15.12
C ASP A 144 -6.75 -16.34 13.81
N VAL A 145 -7.81 -16.65 13.04
CA VAL A 145 -8.20 -15.89 11.83
C VAL A 145 -8.52 -14.43 12.15
N PHE A 146 -9.24 -14.16 13.24
CA PHE A 146 -9.53 -12.79 13.67
C PHE A 146 -8.25 -12.02 14.02
N SER A 147 -7.29 -12.68 14.66
CA SER A 147 -5.99 -12.07 15.01
C SER A 147 -5.18 -11.70 13.77
N PHE A 148 -5.17 -12.54 12.73
CA PHE A 148 -4.52 -12.18 11.46
C PHE A 148 -5.21 -11.02 10.75
N ALA A 149 -6.55 -10.98 10.78
CA ALA A 149 -7.31 -9.89 10.19
C ALA A 149 -7.02 -8.54 10.86
N THR A 150 -6.92 -8.49 12.19
CA THR A 150 -6.61 -7.25 12.92
C THR A 150 -5.19 -6.75 12.64
N ILE A 151 -4.20 -7.65 12.63
CA ILE A 151 -2.82 -7.31 12.29
C ILE A 151 -2.74 -6.79 10.84
N GLY A 152 -3.43 -7.44 9.91
CA GLY A 152 -3.50 -7.02 8.52
C GLY A 152 -4.08 -5.61 8.37
N LEU A 153 -5.20 -5.34 9.05
CA LEU A 153 -5.87 -4.05 9.02
C LEU A 153 -5.00 -2.92 9.60
N LEU A 154 -4.34 -3.16 10.75
CA LEU A 154 -3.39 -2.22 11.34
C LEU A 154 -2.22 -1.94 10.40
N SER A 155 -1.71 -2.97 9.72
CA SER A 155 -0.62 -2.83 8.76
C SER A 155 -1.03 -1.94 7.58
N ILE A 156 -2.23 -2.14 7.02
CA ILE A 156 -2.75 -1.31 5.92
C ILE A 156 -2.88 0.16 6.34
N ILE A 157 -3.44 0.41 7.54
CA ILE A 157 -3.57 1.77 8.09
C ILE A 157 -2.19 2.42 8.26
N PHE A 158 -1.22 1.66 8.80
CA PHE A 158 0.14 2.15 9.02
C PHE A 158 0.84 2.52 7.71
N ILE A 159 0.69 1.69 6.67
CA ILE A 159 1.27 1.95 5.34
C ILE A 159 0.64 3.17 4.72
N PHE A 160 -0.69 3.28 4.76
CA PHE A 160 -1.41 4.45 4.25
C PHE A 160 -0.95 5.74 4.95
N PHE A 161 -0.84 5.71 6.29
CA PHE A 161 -0.38 6.84 7.07
C PHE A 161 1.08 7.23 6.78
N SER A 162 1.98 6.25 6.77
CA SER A 162 3.40 6.45 6.47
C SER A 162 3.60 7.03 5.08
N PHE A 163 2.86 6.51 4.10
CA PHE A 163 2.89 6.99 2.73
C PHE A 163 2.31 8.41 2.61
N TRP A 164 1.17 8.69 3.24
CA TRP A 164 0.58 10.04 3.28
C TRP A 164 1.57 11.08 3.83
N ARG A 165 2.28 10.73 4.90
CA ARG A 165 3.34 11.57 5.48
C ARG A 165 4.48 11.82 4.48
N LEU A 166 4.95 10.78 3.79
CA LEU A 166 6.04 10.90 2.82
C LEU A 166 5.63 11.76 1.62
N SER A 167 4.45 11.51 1.05
CA SER A 167 3.93 12.26 -0.09
C SER A 167 3.80 13.75 0.21
N LYS A 168 3.36 14.10 1.42
CA LYS A 168 3.33 15.51 1.87
C LYS A 168 4.72 16.13 1.94
N LYS A 169 5.70 15.41 2.52
CA LYS A 169 7.07 15.92 2.66
C LYS A 169 7.74 16.16 1.30
N VAL A 170 7.58 15.23 0.36
CA VAL A 170 8.14 15.35 -1.00
C VAL A 170 7.54 16.55 -1.73
N SER A 171 6.22 16.72 -1.69
CA SER A 171 5.54 17.84 -2.37
C SER A 171 5.92 19.19 -1.76
N TYR A 172 6.08 19.24 -0.44
CA TYR A 172 6.51 20.44 0.28
C TYR A 172 7.93 20.85 -0.11
N ASN A 173 8.87 19.90 -0.16
CA ASN A 173 10.27 20.16 -0.53
C ASN A 173 10.38 20.64 -1.98
N LEU A 174 9.69 19.98 -2.92
CA LEU A 174 9.72 20.38 -4.33
C LEU A 174 9.19 21.80 -4.55
N ASN A 175 8.05 22.13 -3.95
CA ASN A 175 7.50 23.49 -4.06
C ASN A 175 8.44 24.52 -3.44
N ARG A 176 9.09 24.17 -2.33
CA ARG A 176 10.05 25.06 -1.67
C ARG A 176 11.29 25.29 -2.53
N GLU A 177 11.87 24.23 -3.12
CA GLU A 177 13.02 24.36 -4.05
C GLU A 177 12.64 25.22 -5.26
N ILE A 178 11.48 24.98 -5.86
CA ILE A 178 10.98 25.79 -6.98
C ILE A 178 10.82 27.26 -6.59
N GLU A 179 10.30 27.56 -5.40
CA GLU A 179 10.18 28.95 -4.93
C GLU A 179 11.53 29.58 -4.59
N GLU A 180 12.45 28.83 -4.00
CA GLU A 180 13.81 29.32 -3.73
C GLU A 180 14.56 29.66 -5.03
N ASP A 181 14.48 28.81 -6.06
CA ASP A 181 15.09 29.07 -7.37
C ASP A 181 14.40 30.23 -8.10
N ARG A 182 13.06 30.35 -7.99
CA ARG A 182 12.32 31.50 -8.53
C ARG A 182 12.76 32.82 -7.89
N LEU A 183 12.92 32.84 -6.57
CA LEU A 183 13.37 34.01 -5.84
C LEU A 183 14.80 34.37 -6.23
N ARG A 184 15.70 33.38 -6.33
CA ARG A 184 17.09 33.58 -6.76
C ARG A 184 17.15 34.22 -8.16
N ALA A 185 16.41 33.67 -9.13
CA ALA A 185 16.35 34.21 -10.49
C ALA A 185 15.80 35.65 -10.53
N LEU A 186 14.81 35.98 -9.69
CA LEU A 186 14.28 37.35 -9.57
C LEU A 186 15.32 38.31 -8.96
N ILE A 187 16.06 37.87 -7.94
CA ILE A 187 17.13 38.67 -7.32
C ILE A 187 18.25 38.93 -8.33
N GLU A 188 18.69 37.91 -9.07
CA GLU A 188 19.70 38.04 -10.12
C GLU A 188 19.25 39.00 -11.22
N LEU A 189 18.01 38.87 -11.69
CA LEU A 189 17.44 39.76 -12.71
C LEU A 189 17.31 41.20 -12.19
N ALA A 190 16.88 41.41 -10.95
CA ALA A 190 16.82 42.73 -10.33
C ALA A 190 18.22 43.36 -10.19
N GLY A 191 19.21 42.57 -9.79
CA GLY A 191 20.61 42.99 -9.69
C GLY A 191 21.19 43.38 -11.06
N ALA A 192 20.97 42.55 -12.08
CA ALA A 192 21.39 42.83 -13.45
C ALA A 192 20.71 44.09 -14.00
N THR A 193 19.39 44.22 -13.82
CA THR A 193 18.62 45.40 -14.24
C THR A 193 19.12 46.66 -13.54
N ALA A 194 19.37 46.61 -12.23
CA ALA A 194 19.91 47.73 -11.47
C ALA A 194 21.31 48.12 -11.96
N HIS A 195 22.14 47.14 -12.35
CA HIS A 195 23.45 47.39 -12.91
C HIS A 195 23.37 48.04 -14.30
N GLU A 196 22.49 47.54 -15.17
CA GLU A 196 22.25 48.09 -16.51
C GLU A 196 21.65 49.50 -16.46
N LEU A 197 20.76 49.78 -15.50
CA LEU A 197 20.21 51.12 -15.28
C LEU A 197 21.23 52.10 -14.69
N ARG A 198 22.20 51.61 -13.90
CA ARG A 198 23.24 52.47 -13.34
C ARG A 198 24.14 53.06 -14.41
N GLN A 199 24.41 52.33 -15.50
CA GLN A 199 25.27 52.79 -16.60
C GLN A 199 24.79 54.10 -17.24
N PRO A 200 23.58 54.20 -17.83
CA PRO A 200 23.07 55.43 -18.40
C PRO A 200 22.90 56.52 -17.34
N LEU A 201 22.52 56.17 -16.10
CA LEU A 201 22.41 57.13 -15.01
C LEU A 201 23.76 57.79 -14.67
N THR A 202 24.84 57.01 -14.59
CA THR A 202 26.20 57.54 -14.38
C THR A 202 26.63 58.47 -15.51
N ILE A 203 26.28 58.14 -16.76
CA ILE A 203 26.55 59.01 -17.92
C ILE A 203 25.78 60.33 -17.79
N ILE A 204 24.50 60.29 -17.42
CA ILE A 204 23.67 61.49 -17.20
C ILE A 204 24.30 62.38 -16.12
N ILE A 205 24.69 61.80 -14.98
CA ILE A 205 25.33 62.55 -13.88
C ILE A 205 26.63 63.20 -14.35
N GLY A 206 27.50 62.48 -15.04
CA GLY A 206 28.75 63.05 -15.56
C GLY A 206 28.54 64.18 -16.58
N LEU A 207 27.49 64.09 -17.40
CA LEU A 207 27.14 65.15 -18.35
C LEU A 207 26.56 66.39 -17.65
N THR A 208 25.84 66.23 -16.54
CA THR A 208 25.35 67.39 -15.79
C THR A 208 26.49 68.24 -15.22
N ASP A 209 27.59 67.62 -14.81
CA ASP A 209 28.80 68.33 -14.37
C ASP A 209 29.47 69.09 -15.53
N LEU A 210 29.56 68.47 -16.71
CA LEU A 210 30.12 69.08 -17.92
C LEU A 210 29.28 70.27 -18.41
N ILE A 211 27.95 70.16 -18.36
CA ILE A 211 27.05 71.27 -18.71
C ILE A 211 27.31 72.47 -17.80
N ASN A 212 27.53 72.25 -16.51
CA ASN A 212 27.79 73.32 -15.56
C ASN A 212 29.08 74.09 -15.88
N ASP A 213 30.16 73.37 -16.25
CA ASP A 213 31.42 73.98 -16.69
C ASP A 213 31.27 74.77 -18.01
N LYS A 214 30.54 74.20 -18.98
CA LYS A 214 30.27 74.84 -20.27
C LYS A 214 29.42 76.10 -20.18
N LEU A 215 28.40 76.11 -19.30
CA LEU A 215 27.59 77.29 -19.04
C LEU A 215 28.43 78.45 -18.51
N ASN A 216 29.38 78.17 -17.61
CA ASN A 216 30.31 79.19 -17.09
C ASN A 216 31.22 79.77 -18.19
N LYS A 217 31.57 78.95 -19.19
CA LYS A 217 32.40 79.35 -20.35
C LYS A 217 31.59 79.91 -21.52
N ARG A 218 30.26 79.98 -21.43
CA ARG A 218 29.33 80.35 -22.52
C ARG A 218 29.49 79.49 -23.78
N GLU A 219 29.80 78.20 -23.60
CA GLU A 219 29.88 77.22 -24.68
C GLU A 219 28.51 76.57 -24.98
N SER A 220 28.36 75.99 -26.17
CA SER A 220 27.14 75.26 -26.53
C SER A 220 27.01 73.95 -25.73
N ILE A 221 25.79 73.68 -25.26
CA ILE A 221 25.40 72.51 -24.46
C ILE A 221 24.46 71.54 -25.19
N GLU A 222 24.19 71.78 -26.48
CA GLU A 222 23.20 71.00 -27.24
C GLU A 222 23.57 69.51 -27.32
N GLN A 223 24.86 69.21 -27.44
CA GLN A 223 25.34 67.83 -27.55
C GLN A 223 25.12 67.06 -26.24
N GLU A 224 25.42 67.67 -25.09
CA GLU A 224 25.22 67.06 -23.78
C GLU A 224 23.74 66.78 -23.53
N PHE A 225 22.87 67.74 -23.82
CA PHE A 225 21.41 67.56 -23.70
C PHE A 225 20.89 66.43 -24.59
N ARG A 226 21.39 66.31 -25.82
CA ARG A 226 21.04 65.21 -26.72
C ARG A 226 21.43 63.86 -26.12
N ILE A 227 22.66 63.73 -25.59
CA ILE A 227 23.12 62.46 -25.01
C ILE A 227 22.32 62.11 -23.75
N ILE A 228 21.99 63.09 -22.90
CA ILE A 228 21.12 62.87 -21.73
C ILE A 228 19.76 62.32 -22.16
N LYS A 229 19.13 62.94 -23.16
CA LYS A 229 17.84 62.47 -23.71
C LYS A 229 17.92 61.04 -24.21
N ASP A 230 18.98 60.68 -24.94
CA ASP A 230 19.20 59.32 -25.43
C ASP A 230 19.42 58.31 -24.28
N GLN A 231 20.13 58.70 -23.21
CA GLN A 231 20.29 57.83 -22.03
C GLN A 231 18.97 57.62 -21.28
N CYS A 232 18.12 58.64 -21.17
CA CYS A 232 16.79 58.50 -20.58
C CYS A 232 15.91 57.52 -21.38
N PHE A 233 15.95 57.57 -22.72
CA PHE A 233 15.24 56.59 -23.56
C PHE A 233 15.79 55.18 -23.40
N ARG A 234 17.12 55.03 -23.29
CA ARG A 234 17.74 53.73 -23.00
C ARG A 234 17.27 53.16 -21.65
N MET A 235 17.15 53.99 -20.63
CA MET A 235 16.62 53.57 -19.32
C MET A 235 15.16 53.10 -19.43
N ASP A 236 14.33 53.84 -20.16
CA ASP A 236 12.93 53.47 -20.43
C ASP A 236 12.83 52.12 -21.15
N ASP A 237 13.68 51.88 -22.16
CA ASP A 237 13.74 50.58 -22.86
C ASP A 237 14.18 49.43 -21.94
N ILE A 238 15.15 49.66 -21.04
CA ILE A 238 15.58 48.65 -20.04
C ILE A 238 14.43 48.32 -19.09
N ILE A 239 13.70 49.33 -18.59
CA ILE A 239 12.55 49.15 -17.70
C ILE A 239 11.44 48.37 -18.42
N LYS A 240 11.10 48.72 -19.67
CA LYS A 240 10.10 48.00 -20.47
C LYS A 240 10.47 46.53 -20.67
N LYS A 241 11.74 46.24 -20.98
CA LYS A 241 12.24 44.86 -21.12
C LYS A 241 12.10 44.10 -19.79
N MET A 242 12.50 44.68 -18.67
CA MET A 242 12.33 44.07 -17.34
C MET A 242 10.85 43.76 -17.03
N LEU A 243 9.95 44.73 -17.24
CA LEU A 243 8.53 44.58 -16.99
C LEU A 243 7.90 43.49 -17.88
N SER A 244 8.33 43.36 -19.13
CA SER A 244 7.85 42.31 -20.04
C SER A 244 8.20 40.90 -19.55
N ILE A 245 9.41 40.71 -19.00
CA ILE A 245 9.86 39.43 -18.43
C ILE A 245 9.06 39.08 -17.16
N THR A 246 8.69 40.10 -16.36
CA THR A 246 7.85 39.88 -15.17
C THR A 246 6.38 39.63 -15.49
N SER A 247 5.85 40.19 -16.59
CA SER A 247 4.45 40.10 -17.03
C SER A 247 4.09 38.72 -17.61
N TYR A 248 4.99 38.11 -18.41
CA TYR A 248 4.81 36.77 -18.97
C TYR A 248 4.66 35.67 -17.89
N LYS A 249 4.95 36.01 -16.62
CA LYS A 249 4.89 35.15 -15.44
C LYS A 249 3.50 35.09 -14.77
N THR A 250 2.59 35.99 -15.12
CA THR A 250 1.30 36.21 -14.42
C THR A 250 0.07 35.76 -15.22
N ILE A 251 0.24 34.87 -16.20
CA ILE A 251 -0.91 34.23 -16.87
C ILE A 251 -1.26 32.95 -16.09
N GLU A 252 -2.48 32.93 -15.57
CA GLU A 252 -3.03 31.85 -14.74
C GLU A 252 -3.32 30.63 -15.62
N TYR A 253 -2.45 29.62 -15.55
CA TYR A 253 -2.74 28.32 -16.13
C TYR A 253 -3.61 27.52 -15.16
N SER A 254 -4.87 27.36 -15.55
CA SER A 254 -5.88 26.51 -14.93
C SER A 254 -5.56 25.02 -15.06
N ASP A 255 -4.48 24.53 -14.43
CA ASP A 255 -4.33 23.08 -14.10
C ASP A 255 -3.21 22.73 -13.10
N GLY A 256 -2.80 23.66 -12.22
CA GLY A 256 -2.08 23.33 -10.99
C GLY A 256 -0.59 22.92 -11.10
N VAL A 257 0.07 23.03 -12.26
CA VAL A 257 1.54 22.93 -12.35
C VAL A 257 2.11 24.00 -13.29
N LYS A 258 2.89 24.94 -12.72
CA LYS A 258 3.68 25.95 -13.45
C LYS A 258 5.07 25.39 -13.76
N ILE A 259 5.29 24.89 -14.98
CA ILE A 259 6.62 24.53 -15.48
C ILE A 259 7.15 25.70 -16.32
N PHE A 260 8.38 26.10 -16.02
CA PHE A 260 9.13 27.15 -16.72
C PHE A 260 9.74 26.58 -18.00
N ASP A 261 9.37 27.10 -19.16
CA ASP A 261 10.05 26.80 -20.42
C ASP A 261 10.97 27.97 -20.78
N LEU A 262 12.29 27.74 -20.69
CA LEU A 262 13.36 28.68 -21.02
C LEU A 262 13.70 28.72 -22.51
N HIS A 263 13.02 27.94 -23.37
CA HIS A 263 13.42 27.76 -24.77
C HIS A 263 12.42 28.28 -25.81
N ALA A 264 11.40 29.04 -25.42
CA ALA A 264 10.55 29.76 -26.37
C ALA A 264 11.20 31.05 -26.88
N GLN A 265 12.37 30.94 -27.50
CA GLN A 265 12.83 31.95 -28.45
C GLN A 265 13.13 31.27 -29.79
N LYS A 266 12.06 31.05 -30.57
CA LYS A 266 12.13 31.09 -32.02
C LYS A 266 10.77 31.38 -32.64
N ASP A 267 10.80 32.34 -33.56
CA ASP A 267 9.79 32.66 -34.57
C ASP A 267 8.46 33.27 -34.10
N SER A 268 8.48 34.60 -33.93
CA SER A 268 7.39 35.46 -34.38
C SER A 268 7.93 36.87 -34.68
N GLN A 269 8.82 36.96 -35.68
CA GLN A 269 8.94 38.19 -36.46
C GLN A 269 7.73 38.27 -37.39
N ALA A 270 6.61 38.77 -36.89
CA ALA A 270 5.59 39.36 -37.76
C ALA A 270 6.00 40.82 -38.00
N VAL A 271 6.75 41.04 -39.08
CA VAL A 271 7.01 42.38 -39.62
C VAL A 271 5.67 42.92 -40.14
N VAL A 272 4.95 43.68 -39.32
CA VAL A 272 3.83 44.49 -39.80
C VAL A 272 4.40 45.71 -40.50
N ARG A 273 4.26 45.79 -41.83
CA ARG A 273 4.65 46.97 -42.62
C ARG A 273 3.51 47.99 -42.60
N PRO A 274 3.81 49.29 -42.38
CA PRO A 274 2.78 50.32 -42.27
C PRO A 274 2.41 50.90 -43.64
N TRP A 275 1.50 50.27 -44.38
CA TRP A 275 0.71 50.94 -45.44
C TRP A 275 -0.58 50.21 -45.87
N GLU A 276 -1.15 49.30 -45.09
CA GLU A 276 -2.46 48.68 -45.41
C GLU A 276 -3.65 49.44 -44.79
N TYR A 277 -3.79 50.72 -45.13
CA TYR A 277 -5.07 51.43 -45.10
C TYR A 277 -5.07 52.45 -46.25
N ALA A 278 -5.42 51.97 -47.44
CA ALA A 278 -5.87 52.78 -48.56
C ALA A 278 -7.26 52.28 -48.98
#